data_AF-L8GXY3-F1
#
_entry.id   AF-L8GXY3-F1
#
_cell.length_a   1.000
_cell.length_b   1.000
_cell.length_c   1.000
_cell.angle_alpha   90.00
_cell.angle_beta   90.00
_cell.angle_gamma   90.00
#
_symmetry.space_group_name_H-M   'P 1'
#
loop_
_entity.id
_entity.type
_entity.pdbx_description
1 polymer ?
#
loop_
_entity_poly.entity_id
_entity_poly.type
_entity_poly.pdbx_seq_one_letter_code
_entity_poly.pdbx_strand_id
1 'polypeptide(L)'
;MAVGSSMWPRPERCGVLVCTIVMAFIFVASLPVDALASKASLAASVRFDPSSGLYHAAPAGTDASPATGYFVPGLNKTGWDVLHVVGSPNYTPDQQMFAAGYVEGFLTAKQISDWYTNYDANLFHTKPVSDGLRNYLTQQLSWARAMSEKMKHTLDYWMHVSLILQQFDGLVAVRTACM
;
A
#
# COMPACT_ATOMS: atom_id res chain seq x y z
N MET A 1 29.59 38.00 -43.53
CA MET A 1 29.09 38.44 -42.20
C MET A 1 27.94 39.41 -42.41
N ALA A 2 26.94 39.35 -41.53
CA ALA A 2 25.69 40.15 -41.48
C ALA A 2 24.45 39.61 -42.24
N VAL A 3 23.82 38.62 -41.59
CA VAL A 3 22.40 38.45 -41.24
C VAL A 3 21.35 39.21 -42.07
N GLY A 4 20.51 38.44 -42.78
CA GLY A 4 19.28 38.91 -43.42
C GLY A 4 18.11 39.05 -42.45
N SER A 5 17.40 40.18 -42.55
CA SER A 5 16.11 40.43 -41.90
C SER A 5 15.00 39.83 -42.76
N SER A 6 14.50 38.65 -42.37
CA SER A 6 13.27 38.10 -42.94
C SER A 6 12.04 38.66 -42.22
N MET A 7 11.17 39.17 -43.06
CA MET A 7 9.87 39.77 -42.85
C MET A 7 8.89 38.70 -42.34
N TRP A 8 8.35 38.88 -41.13
CA TRP A 8 7.30 38.03 -40.57
C TRP A 8 5.91 38.57 -40.91
N PRO A 9 5.01 37.79 -41.55
CA PRO A 9 3.57 38.03 -41.46
C PRO A 9 2.99 37.26 -40.26
N ARG A 10 2.18 37.95 -39.46
CA ARG A 10 1.34 37.39 -38.38
C ARG A 10 -0.04 36.95 -38.93
N PRO A 11 -0.84 36.21 -38.13
CA PRO A 11 -1.49 34.99 -38.59
C PRO A 11 -2.98 35.19 -38.86
N GLU A 12 -3.50 34.50 -39.87
CA GLU A 12 -4.93 34.22 -39.97
C GLU A 12 -5.11 32.74 -40.28
N ARG A 13 -5.98 32.07 -39.50
CA ARG A 13 -6.37 30.63 -39.52
C ARG A 13 -5.81 29.77 -38.38
N CYS A 14 -6.10 30.13 -37.12
CA CYS A 14 -5.91 29.26 -35.95
C CYS A 14 -7.21 28.87 -35.22
N GLY A 15 -8.39 29.14 -35.81
CA GLY A 15 -9.67 29.07 -35.06
C GLY A 15 -10.45 27.76 -35.13
N VAL A 16 -10.20 26.87 -36.11
CA VAL A 16 -11.12 25.73 -36.37
C VAL A 16 -10.52 24.38 -35.95
N LEU A 17 -9.20 24.24 -35.92
CA LEU A 17 -8.53 22.98 -35.59
C LEU A 17 -8.39 22.72 -34.07
N VAL A 18 -8.44 23.78 -33.25
CA VAL A 18 -8.33 23.66 -31.78
C VAL A 18 -9.65 23.19 -31.15
N CYS A 19 -10.79 23.45 -31.79
CA CYS A 19 -12.10 23.14 -31.23
C CYS A 19 -12.48 21.65 -31.35
N THR A 20 -11.99 20.94 -32.37
CA THR A 20 -12.26 19.51 -32.56
C THR A 20 -11.47 18.62 -31.61
N ILE A 21 -10.29 19.05 -31.16
CA ILE A 21 -9.46 18.31 -30.20
C ILE A 21 -10.03 18.43 -28.78
N VAL A 22 -10.63 19.58 -28.42
CA VAL A 22 -11.25 19.80 -27.10
C VAL A 22 -12.56 19.02 -26.92
N MET A 23 -13.35 18.82 -27.98
CA MET A 23 -14.58 18.02 -27.93
C MET A 23 -14.34 16.51 -27.85
N ALA A 24 -13.18 16.02 -28.30
CA ALA A 24 -12.80 14.61 -28.16
C ALA A 24 -12.37 14.24 -26.72
N PHE A 25 -11.89 15.20 -25.92
CA PHE A 25 -11.54 14.98 -24.52
C PHE A 25 -12.76 15.00 -23.57
N ILE A 26 -13.87 15.62 -23.96
CA ILE A 26 -15.07 15.70 -23.11
C ILE A 26 -15.95 14.43 -23.24
N PHE A 27 -15.84 13.68 -24.34
CA PHE A 27 -16.63 12.45 -24.54
C PHE A 27 -16.01 11.15 -24.00
N VAL A 28 -14.75 11.16 -23.55
CA VAL A 28 -14.14 10.01 -22.83
C VAL A 28 -14.53 10.00 -21.35
N ALA A 29 -15.08 11.10 -20.82
CA ALA A 29 -15.42 11.24 -19.40
C ALA A 29 -16.84 10.81 -19.01
N SER A 30 -17.60 10.17 -19.92
CA SER A 30 -18.98 9.74 -19.65
C SER A 30 -19.25 8.25 -19.89
N LEU A 31 -18.20 7.43 -19.96
CA LEU A 31 -18.40 6.00 -19.74
C LEU A 31 -18.75 5.79 -18.26
N PRO A 32 -19.90 5.17 -17.94
CA PRO A 32 -20.18 4.75 -16.58
C PRO A 32 -19.06 3.79 -16.17
N VAL A 33 -18.36 4.12 -15.08
CA VAL A 33 -17.28 3.32 -14.48
C VAL A 33 -17.80 1.96 -13.97
N ASP A 34 -19.10 1.71 -14.05
CA ASP A 34 -19.77 0.61 -13.36
C ASP A 34 -19.91 -0.70 -14.15
N ALA A 35 -19.16 -0.91 -15.23
CA ALA A 35 -19.32 -2.12 -16.05
C ALA A 35 -18.01 -2.83 -16.43
N LEU A 36 -17.02 -2.91 -15.52
CA LEU A 36 -15.82 -3.75 -15.74
C LEU A 36 -15.16 -4.24 -14.44
N ALA A 37 -15.92 -4.78 -13.48
CA ALA A 37 -15.32 -5.50 -12.35
C ALA A 37 -16.17 -6.67 -11.84
N SER A 38 -16.56 -7.59 -12.71
CA SER A 38 -16.68 -9.00 -12.30
C SER A 38 -15.27 -9.59 -12.29
N LYS A 39 -14.47 -9.34 -11.25
CA LYS A 39 -13.12 -9.92 -11.14
C LYS A 39 -12.72 -10.10 -9.68
N ALA A 40 -13.02 -11.28 -9.13
CA ALA A 40 -12.53 -11.86 -7.88
C ALA A 40 -11.79 -10.88 -6.94
N SER A 41 -12.53 -9.99 -6.29
CA SER A 41 -12.00 -9.18 -5.20
C SER A 41 -11.89 -10.07 -3.97
N LEU A 42 -10.71 -10.13 -3.35
CA LEU A 42 -10.55 -10.78 -2.06
C LEU A 42 -10.81 -9.76 -0.97
N ALA A 43 -11.73 -10.05 -0.05
CA ALA A 43 -12.03 -9.18 1.07
C ALA A 43 -11.87 -9.94 2.38
N ALA A 44 -11.27 -9.30 3.37
CA ALA A 44 -10.98 -9.89 4.67
C ALA A 44 -11.26 -8.91 5.81
N SER A 45 -11.56 -9.46 6.98
CA SER A 45 -11.61 -8.77 8.27
C SER A 45 -10.68 -9.48 9.23
N VAL A 46 -10.22 -8.82 10.29
CA VAL A 46 -9.37 -9.43 11.31
C VAL A 46 -10.09 -9.50 12.64
N ARG A 47 -10.02 -10.66 13.30
CA ARG A 47 -10.60 -10.88 14.63
C ARG A 47 -9.52 -11.25 15.62
N PHE A 48 -9.61 -10.66 16.81
CA PHE A 48 -8.82 -11.08 17.95
C PHE A 48 -9.55 -12.22 18.66
N ASP A 49 -8.87 -13.34 18.87
CA ASP A 49 -9.36 -14.45 19.68
C ASP A 49 -8.74 -14.35 21.10
N PRO A 50 -9.54 -14.02 22.13
CA PRO A 50 -9.04 -13.87 23.49
C PRO A 50 -8.53 -15.18 24.11
N SER A 51 -8.95 -16.34 23.59
CA SER A 51 -8.58 -17.65 24.13
C SER A 51 -7.19 -18.09 23.69
N SER A 52 -6.81 -17.77 22.45
CA SER A 52 -5.48 -18.02 21.91
C SER A 52 -4.54 -16.81 22.07
N GLY A 53 -5.08 -15.61 22.25
CA GLY A 53 -4.32 -14.36 22.24
C GLY A 53 -3.84 -13.96 20.84
N LEU A 54 -4.39 -14.57 19.79
CA LEU A 54 -3.96 -14.40 18.40
C LEU A 54 -5.01 -13.66 17.57
N TYR A 55 -4.54 -13.09 16.46
CA TYR A 55 -5.38 -12.53 15.43
C TYR A 55 -5.59 -13.54 14.30
N HIS A 56 -6.81 -13.61 13.78
CA HIS A 56 -7.20 -14.48 12.67
C HIS A 56 -7.92 -13.68 11.58
N ALA A 57 -7.66 -14.04 10.32
CA ALA A 57 -8.46 -13.55 9.20
C ALA A 57 -9.87 -14.17 9.24
N ALA A 58 -10.88 -13.34 8.96
CA ALA A 58 -12.28 -13.68 8.88
C ALA A 58 -12.87 -13.14 7.56
N PRO A 59 -14.01 -13.69 7.10
CA PRO A 59 -14.74 -13.12 5.96
C PRO A 59 -15.08 -11.64 6.19
N ALA A 60 -15.08 -10.85 5.11
CA ALA A 60 -15.44 -9.44 5.18
C ALA A 60 -16.87 -9.22 5.68
N GLY A 61 -17.08 -8.17 6.49
CA GLY A 61 -18.41 -7.75 6.96
C GLY A 61 -18.76 -8.16 8.39
N THR A 62 -17.79 -8.56 9.21
CA THR A 62 -18.03 -8.74 10.65
C THR A 62 -17.87 -7.42 11.39
N ASP A 63 -18.92 -6.94 12.07
CA ASP A 63 -18.96 -5.64 12.76
C ASP A 63 -17.94 -5.49 13.91
N ALA A 64 -17.37 -6.60 14.39
CA ALA A 64 -16.36 -6.64 15.45
C ALA A 64 -14.97 -6.95 14.88
N SER A 65 -14.40 -6.01 14.14
CA SER A 65 -13.05 -6.11 13.58
C SER A 65 -12.28 -4.80 13.75
N PRO A 66 -11.02 -4.81 14.27
CA PRO A 66 -10.21 -3.59 14.39
C PRO A 66 -9.75 -3.02 13.05
N ALA A 67 -9.69 -3.85 12.00
CA ALA A 67 -9.46 -3.40 10.64
C ALA A 67 -10.06 -4.38 9.62
N THR A 68 -10.56 -3.82 8.52
CA THR A 68 -11.08 -4.58 7.38
C THR A 68 -10.42 -4.10 6.10
N GLY A 69 -10.43 -4.91 5.06
CA GLY A 69 -9.87 -4.51 3.78
C GLY A 69 -10.27 -5.39 2.63
N TYR A 70 -9.96 -4.91 1.43
CA TYR A 70 -10.13 -5.68 0.20
C TYR A 70 -8.99 -5.41 -0.76
N PHE A 71 -8.76 -6.39 -1.62
CA PHE A 71 -7.71 -6.41 -2.62
C PHE A 71 -8.28 -6.74 -3.99
N VAL A 72 -7.95 -5.90 -4.98
CA VAL A 72 -8.38 -6.03 -6.36
C VAL A 72 -7.14 -6.26 -7.23
N PRO A 73 -6.94 -7.48 -7.76
CA PRO A 73 -5.82 -7.77 -8.63
C PRO A 73 -6.02 -7.13 -10.01
N GLY A 74 -5.11 -6.23 -10.36
CA GLY A 74 -5.13 -5.43 -11.59
C GLY A 74 -3.80 -5.38 -12.33
N LEU A 75 -2.70 -5.91 -11.76
CA LEU A 75 -1.34 -5.77 -12.29
C LEU A 75 -1.22 -6.09 -13.79
N ASN A 76 -1.77 -7.21 -14.25
CA ASN A 76 -1.68 -7.64 -15.66
C ASN A 76 -2.57 -6.83 -16.63
N LYS A 77 -3.50 -6.03 -16.10
CA LYS A 77 -4.45 -5.24 -16.92
C LYS A 77 -4.09 -3.76 -16.92
N THR A 78 -3.82 -3.20 -15.75
CA THR A 78 -3.63 -1.76 -15.54
C THR A 78 -2.20 -1.41 -15.13
N GLY A 79 -1.38 -2.40 -14.78
CA GLY A 79 -0.09 -2.19 -14.12
C GLY A 79 -0.19 -1.96 -12.61
N TRP A 80 -1.39 -2.00 -12.03
CA TRP A 80 -1.62 -1.70 -10.61
C TRP A 80 -2.57 -2.69 -9.97
N ASP A 81 -2.17 -3.27 -8.85
CA ASP A 81 -3.10 -3.86 -7.89
C ASP A 81 -3.63 -2.75 -6.97
N VAL A 82 -4.87 -2.90 -6.48
CA VAL A 82 -5.49 -1.93 -5.57
C VAL A 82 -5.78 -2.61 -4.24
N LEU A 83 -5.18 -2.08 -3.17
CA LEU A 83 -5.45 -2.48 -1.80
C LEU A 83 -6.19 -1.35 -1.08
N HIS A 84 -7.22 -1.68 -0.33
CA HIS A 84 -7.94 -0.75 0.53
C HIS A 84 -8.06 -1.35 1.93
N VAL A 85 -7.66 -0.60 2.94
CA VAL A 85 -7.70 -1.01 4.35
C VAL A 85 -8.33 0.11 5.18
N VAL A 86 -9.23 -0.26 6.08
CA VAL A 86 -9.98 0.66 6.95
C VAL A 86 -9.89 0.18 8.38
N GLY A 87 -9.36 1.02 9.26
CA GLY A 87 -9.40 0.83 10.71
C GLY A 87 -10.79 1.13 11.29
N SER A 88 -11.14 0.44 12.37
CA SER A 88 -12.42 0.64 13.06
C SER A 88 -12.25 1.57 14.26
N PRO A 89 -13.03 2.66 14.36
CA PRO A 89 -12.88 3.66 15.42
C PRO A 89 -13.23 3.12 16.83
N ASN A 90 -13.84 1.95 16.92
CA ASN A 90 -14.22 1.31 18.19
C ASN A 90 -13.04 0.60 18.89
N TYR A 91 -11.84 0.66 18.31
CA TYR A 91 -10.64 -0.03 18.80
C TYR A 91 -9.50 0.95 19.08
N THR A 92 -8.54 0.56 19.91
CA THR A 92 -7.37 1.42 20.19
C THR A 92 -6.51 1.59 18.93
N PRO A 93 -5.74 2.69 18.82
CA PRO A 93 -4.82 2.89 17.70
C PRO A 93 -3.86 1.70 17.49
N ASP A 94 -3.33 1.11 18.56
CA ASP A 94 -2.46 -0.07 18.47
C ASP A 94 -3.18 -1.28 17.87
N GLN A 95 -4.42 -1.55 18.29
CA GLN A 95 -5.25 -2.64 17.75
C GLN A 95 -5.58 -2.41 16.27
N GLN A 96 -5.95 -1.19 15.90
CA GLN A 96 -6.24 -0.82 14.51
C GLN A 96 -5.01 -1.00 13.63
N MET A 97 -3.85 -0.50 14.04
CA MET A 97 -2.62 -0.56 13.25
C MET A 97 -2.10 -1.98 13.10
N PHE A 98 -2.12 -2.79 14.18
CA PHE A 98 -1.80 -4.21 14.08
C PHE A 98 -2.72 -4.93 13.10
N ALA A 99 -4.03 -4.76 13.26
CA ALA A 99 -5.01 -5.41 12.41
C ALA A 99 -4.90 -4.94 10.95
N ALA A 100 -4.58 -3.66 10.71
CA ALA A 100 -4.37 -3.14 9.36
C ALA A 100 -3.20 -3.84 8.66
N GLY A 101 -2.06 -3.98 9.36
CA GLY A 101 -0.93 -4.74 8.85
C GLY A 101 -1.27 -6.21 8.60
N TYR A 102 -2.02 -6.82 9.51
CA TYR A 102 -2.47 -8.21 9.35
C TYR A 102 -3.40 -8.40 8.14
N VAL A 103 -4.38 -7.52 7.95
CA VAL A 103 -5.27 -7.55 6.77
C VAL A 103 -4.45 -7.40 5.48
N GLU A 104 -3.55 -6.43 5.44
CA GLU A 104 -2.68 -6.20 4.28
C GLU A 104 -1.84 -7.44 3.96
N GLY A 105 -1.15 -7.98 4.97
CA GLY A 105 -0.29 -9.15 4.81
C GLY A 105 -1.07 -10.37 4.33
N PHE A 106 -2.30 -10.56 4.84
CA PHE A 106 -3.17 -11.66 4.44
C PHE A 106 -3.65 -11.52 3.00
N LEU A 107 -4.11 -10.34 2.62
CA LEU A 107 -4.66 -10.10 1.28
C LEU A 107 -3.59 -10.06 0.19
N THR A 108 -2.35 -9.67 0.53
CA THR A 108 -1.27 -9.42 -0.43
C THR A 108 -0.07 -10.37 -0.28
N ALA A 109 -0.21 -11.46 0.47
CA ALA A 109 0.87 -12.42 0.74
C ALA A 109 1.62 -12.87 -0.54
N LYS A 110 0.87 -13.13 -1.62
CA LYS A 110 1.46 -13.49 -2.92
C LYS A 110 2.30 -12.35 -3.51
N GLN A 111 1.76 -11.14 -3.57
CA GLN A 111 2.45 -9.95 -4.08
C GLN A 111 3.72 -9.66 -3.28
N ILE A 112 3.66 -9.77 -1.95
CA ILE A 112 4.83 -9.60 -1.07
C ILE A 112 5.90 -10.65 -1.39
N SER A 113 5.50 -11.91 -1.58
CA SER A 113 6.43 -12.99 -1.93
C SER A 113 7.08 -12.75 -3.29
N ASP A 114 6.29 -12.46 -4.33
CA ASP A 114 6.80 -12.21 -5.68
C ASP A 114 7.75 -10.99 -5.70
N TRP A 115 7.37 -9.92 -5.00
CA TRP A 115 8.21 -8.72 -4.88
C TRP A 115 9.53 -9.02 -4.16
N TYR A 116 9.48 -9.75 -3.04
CA TYR A 116 10.69 -10.10 -2.30
C TYR A 116 11.65 -10.97 -3.13
N THR A 117 11.13 -11.95 -3.88
CA THR A 117 11.94 -12.77 -4.80
C THR A 117 12.62 -11.90 -5.86
N ASN A 118 11.90 -10.95 -6.45
CA ASN A 118 12.46 -10.03 -7.45
C ASN A 118 13.50 -9.09 -6.83
N TYR A 119 13.21 -8.55 -5.64
CA TYR A 119 14.11 -7.65 -4.94
C TYR A 119 15.41 -8.35 -4.54
N ASP A 120 15.33 -9.56 -3.98
CA ASP A 120 16.49 -10.34 -3.54
C ASP A 120 17.40 -10.71 -4.71
N ALA A 121 16.82 -11.15 -5.83
CA ALA A 121 17.58 -11.45 -7.04
C ALA A 121 18.30 -10.21 -7.62
N ASN A 122 17.69 -9.03 -7.55
CA ASN A 122 18.28 -7.80 -8.07
C ASN A 122 19.32 -7.18 -7.13
N LEU A 123 19.05 -7.14 -5.82
CA LEU A 123 19.89 -6.44 -4.86
C LEU A 123 21.04 -7.33 -4.35
N PHE A 124 20.74 -8.58 -4.02
CA PHE A 124 21.71 -9.49 -3.41
C PHE A 124 22.26 -10.50 -4.41
N HIS A 125 21.73 -10.55 -5.64
CA HIS A 125 22.11 -11.54 -6.65
C HIS A 125 22.02 -12.97 -6.11
N THR A 126 20.97 -13.26 -5.33
CA THR A 126 20.75 -14.54 -4.63
C THR A 126 21.82 -14.92 -3.61
N LYS A 127 22.75 -14.00 -3.27
CA LYS A 127 23.70 -14.19 -2.18
C LYS A 127 22.98 -13.93 -0.85
N PRO A 128 23.37 -14.63 0.22
CA PRO A 128 22.81 -14.36 1.53
C PRO A 128 23.12 -12.91 1.96
N VAL A 129 22.12 -12.25 2.55
CA VAL A 129 22.31 -10.97 3.23
C VAL A 129 23.43 -11.11 4.25
N SER A 130 24.42 -10.21 4.20
CA SER A 130 25.60 -10.27 5.06
C SER A 130 25.24 -10.16 6.54
N ASP A 131 26.02 -10.83 7.38
CA ASP A 131 25.82 -10.79 8.84
C ASP A 131 25.91 -9.36 9.39
N GLY A 132 26.80 -8.53 8.83
CA GLY A 132 26.91 -7.12 9.19
C GLY A 132 25.61 -6.35 8.96
N LEU A 133 24.97 -6.54 7.80
CA LEU A 133 23.70 -5.88 7.49
C LEU A 133 22.55 -6.44 8.33
N ARG A 134 22.48 -7.77 8.50
CA ARG A 134 21.49 -8.41 9.38
C ARG A 134 21.59 -7.90 10.82
N ASN A 135 22.81 -7.82 11.35
CA ASN A 135 23.08 -7.32 12.70
C ASN A 135 22.68 -5.86 12.83
N TYR A 136 23.05 -5.01 11.86
CA TYR A 136 22.68 -3.60 11.87
C TYR A 136 21.15 -3.41 11.89
N LEU A 137 20.43 -4.05 10.96
CA LEU A 137 18.96 -3.94 10.90
C LEU A 137 18.29 -4.47 12.16
N THR A 138 18.79 -5.58 12.72
CA THR A 138 18.28 -6.15 13.98
C THR A 138 18.47 -5.19 15.15
N GLN A 139 19.65 -4.58 15.26
CA GLN A 139 19.94 -3.60 16.31
C GLN A 139 19.10 -2.33 16.15
N GLN A 140 18.93 -1.84 14.92
CA GLN A 140 18.09 -0.66 14.63
C GLN A 140 16.63 -0.91 15.01
N LEU A 141 16.06 -2.06 14.60
CA LEU A 141 14.70 -2.42 14.97
C LEU A 141 14.53 -2.57 16.50
N SER A 142 15.49 -3.21 17.17
CA SER A 142 15.46 -3.37 18.63
C SER A 142 15.53 -2.01 19.35
N TRP A 143 16.41 -1.12 18.89
CA TRP A 143 16.53 0.23 19.42
C TRP A 143 15.24 1.04 19.21
N ALA A 144 14.66 1.00 18.01
CA ALA A 144 13.43 1.71 17.69
C ALA A 144 12.28 1.26 18.59
N ARG A 145 12.14 -0.05 18.82
CA ARG A 145 11.16 -0.61 19.76
C ARG A 145 11.39 -0.10 21.18
N ALA A 146 12.61 -0.21 21.70
CA ALA A 146 12.94 0.23 23.06
C ALA A 146 12.67 1.73 23.27
N MET A 147 13.01 2.56 22.29
CA MET A 147 12.76 4.00 22.36
C MET A 147 11.27 4.34 22.27
N SER A 148 10.54 3.68 21.37
CA SER A 148 9.09 3.89 21.23
C SER A 148 8.36 3.52 22.51
N GLU A 149 8.66 2.37 23.12
CA GLU A 149 8.00 1.93 24.36
C GLU A 149 8.26 2.90 25.51
N LYS A 150 9.51 3.38 25.63
CA LYS A 150 9.89 4.32 26.68
C LYS A 150 9.22 5.68 26.55
N MET A 151 8.96 6.15 25.33
CA MET A 151 8.63 7.56 25.06
C MET A 151 7.24 7.77 24.45
N LYS A 152 6.49 6.71 24.09
CA LYS A 152 5.17 6.83 23.44
C LYS A 152 4.12 7.60 24.24
N HIS A 153 4.27 7.65 25.56
CA HIS A 153 3.34 8.37 26.45
C HIS A 153 3.77 9.81 26.74
N THR A 154 4.95 10.23 26.29
CA THR A 154 5.52 11.55 26.58
C THR A 154 5.78 12.39 25.33
N LEU A 155 6.03 11.75 24.19
CA LEU A 155 6.35 12.41 22.93
C LEU A 155 5.53 11.81 21.79
N ASP A 156 4.69 12.62 21.15
CA ASP A 156 3.83 12.22 20.02
C ASP A 156 4.61 11.58 18.88
N TYR A 157 5.85 12.01 18.65
CA TYR A 157 6.75 11.37 17.68
C TYR A 157 6.90 9.87 17.97
N TRP A 158 7.22 9.50 19.20
CA TRP A 158 7.45 8.11 19.59
C TRP A 158 6.15 7.31 19.66
N MET A 159 5.01 7.96 19.93
CA MET A 159 3.70 7.35 19.77
C MET A 159 3.48 6.90 18.31
N HIS A 160 3.69 7.78 17.33
CA HIS A 160 3.52 7.42 15.92
C HIS A 160 4.53 6.36 15.45
N VAL A 161 5.78 6.40 15.92
CA VAL A 161 6.76 5.34 15.65
C VAL A 161 6.26 3.99 16.19
N SER A 162 5.69 3.96 17.41
CA SER A 162 5.09 2.76 17.99
C SER A 162 3.97 2.21 17.10
N LEU A 163 3.10 3.09 16.58
CA LEU A 163 1.99 2.69 15.71
C LEU A 163 2.47 2.12 14.36
N ILE A 164 3.53 2.67 13.77
CA ILE A 164 4.14 2.12 12.54
C ILE A 164 4.73 0.74 12.80
N LEU A 165 5.45 0.56 13.92
CA LEU A 165 5.99 -0.73 14.32
C LEU A 165 4.88 -1.76 14.57
N GLN A 166 3.76 -1.33 15.14
CA GLN A 166 2.60 -2.18 15.38
C GLN A 166 1.97 -2.68 14.06
N GLN A 167 1.86 -1.83 13.04
CA GLN A 167 1.42 -2.25 11.70
C GLN A 167 2.41 -3.22 11.04
N PHE A 168 3.72 -2.95 11.17
CA PHE A 168 4.74 -3.87 10.68
C PHE A 168 4.63 -5.26 11.35
N ASP A 169 4.37 -5.31 12.66
CA ASP A 169 4.18 -6.57 13.38
C ASP A 169 2.96 -7.34 12.89
N GLY A 170 1.85 -6.63 12.63
CA GLY A 170 0.66 -7.22 12.01
C GLY A 170 0.95 -7.86 10.66
N LEU A 171 1.70 -7.16 9.80
CA LEU A 171 2.10 -7.64 8.47
C LEU A 171 2.92 -8.92 8.56
N VAL A 172 3.88 -8.98 9.48
CA VAL A 172 4.77 -10.14 9.67
C VAL A 172 4.04 -11.31 10.33
N ALA A 173 3.11 -11.07 11.24
CA ALA A 173 2.37 -12.11 11.95
C ALA A 173 1.57 -13.05 11.02
N VAL A 174 1.09 -12.54 9.89
CA VAL A 174 0.41 -13.36 8.87
C VAL A 174 1.33 -14.42 8.28
N ARG A 175 2.59 -14.05 8.02
CA ARG A 175 3.57 -14.97 7.41
C ARG A 175 3.76 -16.22 8.26
N THR A 176 3.71 -16.08 9.59
CA THR A 176 3.81 -17.22 10.52
C THR A 176 2.54 -18.04 10.63
N ALA A 177 1.39 -17.51 10.19
CA ALA A 177 0.10 -18.20 10.25
C ALA A 177 -0.26 -18.96 8.95
N CYS A 178 0.42 -18.68 7.83
CA CYS A 178 0.20 -19.32 6.53
C CYS A 178 1.25 -20.40 6.18
N MET A 179 2.11 -20.79 7.13
CA MET A 179 3.05 -21.92 7.00
C MET A 179 2.54 -23.15 7.75
#